data_AF-Q6MIE4-F1
#
_entry.id   AF-Q6MIE4-F1
#
_cell.length_a   1.000
_cell.length_b   1.000
_cell.length_c   1.000
_cell.angle_alpha   90.00
_cell.angle_beta   90.00
_cell.angle_gamma   90.00
#
_symmetry.space_group_name_H-M   'P 1'
#
loop_
_entity.id
_entity.type
_entity.pdbx_description
1 polymer ?
#
loop_
_entity_poly.entity_id
_entity_poly.type
_entity_poly.pdbx_seq_one_letter_code
_entity_poly.pdbx_strand_id
1 'polypeptide(L)'
;MLINCPRCGFQQPKDKYCAQCGVDMESFKPATPPAWKRFFGNPLIQLSLVVVVAGGVGITLYKKGQQNLERRVSYLKSTVQINSAGGPVDVPPPEDTANFAQQETQEATQSSEAADGTIDAYKVEPTPAAVTAVAAPAAPEQTDRTGRAVAKAGAHLIVYYTEVSRGRLNAIFGASRSTGQFMNFNEYSAGILPDFEKNVMNRPDIKILHKEDRPLTASRTLQWSYTLKDRRNPAIEIGLTTFFELNDFDNNNLRGNLEIQRNWREPAPGGGFELQRKSFPAIFEIGGETGFFMSGVMPPMSNMGPEEDQLMSFDIYKILRSPQFRSGESDFVIFVEFEKGN
;
A
#
# COMPACT_ATOMS: atom_id res chain seq x y z
N MET A 1 32.22 -24.22 64.03
CA MET A 1 31.21 -24.23 62.94
C MET A 1 30.23 -23.09 63.20
N LEU A 2 29.89 -22.29 62.19
CA LEU A 2 28.81 -21.31 62.29
C LEU A 2 27.50 -21.92 61.76
N ILE A 3 26.37 -21.37 62.20
CA ILE A 3 25.02 -21.69 61.74
C ILE A 3 24.26 -20.41 61.40
N ASN A 4 23.33 -20.50 60.45
CA ASN A 4 22.43 -19.41 60.09
C ASN A 4 21.18 -19.46 60.99
N CYS A 5 20.76 -18.33 61.55
CA CYS A 5 19.50 -18.23 62.25
C CYS A 5 18.31 -18.48 61.29
N PRO A 6 17.39 -19.42 61.57
CA PRO A 6 16.29 -19.75 60.66
C PRO A 6 15.19 -18.67 60.57
N ARG A 7 15.26 -17.61 61.39
CA ARG A 7 14.31 -16.48 61.38
C ARG A 7 14.81 -15.25 60.63
N CYS A 8 16.11 -14.97 60.65
CA CYS A 8 16.70 -13.73 60.08
C CYS A 8 17.94 -13.95 59.19
N GLY A 9 18.47 -15.18 59.08
CA GLY A 9 19.65 -15.49 58.27
C GLY A 9 21.00 -15.13 58.91
N PHE A 10 21.03 -14.54 60.10
CA PHE A 10 22.26 -14.13 60.79
C PHE A 10 23.23 -15.31 61.04
N GLN A 11 24.51 -15.13 60.73
CA GLN A 11 25.55 -16.13 60.99
C GLN A 11 26.15 -15.97 62.39
N GLN A 12 26.13 -17.04 63.17
CA GLN A 12 26.69 -17.07 64.52
C GLN A 12 27.23 -18.46 64.87
N PRO A 13 28.06 -18.60 65.93
CA PRO A 13 28.36 -19.90 66.54
C PRO A 13 27.10 -20.66 66.96
N LYS A 14 27.22 -21.97 67.19
CA LYS A 14 26.13 -22.79 67.71
C LYS A 14 25.80 -22.37 69.15
N ASP A 15 24.67 -21.68 69.29
CA ASP A 15 24.07 -21.22 70.54
C ASP A 15 22.58 -21.63 70.54
N LYS A 16 21.93 -21.60 71.69
CA LYS A 16 20.48 -21.84 71.81
C LYS A 16 19.67 -20.65 71.29
N TYR A 17 20.16 -19.42 71.46
CA TYR A 17 19.43 -18.20 71.06
C TYR A 17 20.13 -17.46 69.92
N CYS A 18 19.35 -16.81 69.05
CA CYS A 18 19.93 -15.92 68.06
C CYS A 18 20.32 -14.56 68.66
N ALA A 19 21.58 -14.17 68.53
CA ALA A 19 22.11 -12.92 69.06
C ALA A 19 21.46 -11.66 68.44
N GLN A 20 20.98 -11.73 67.19
CA GLN A 20 20.35 -10.59 66.51
C GLN A 20 18.82 -10.51 66.73
N CYS A 21 18.11 -11.63 66.87
CA CYS A 21 16.64 -11.63 66.90
C CYS A 21 15.99 -12.42 68.06
N GLY A 22 16.77 -12.83 69.07
CA GLY A 22 16.33 -13.45 70.32
C GLY A 22 15.60 -14.80 70.17
N VAL A 23 15.57 -15.40 68.97
CA VAL A 23 14.79 -16.62 68.74
C VAL A 23 15.53 -17.85 69.27
N ASP A 24 14.80 -18.71 69.97
CA ASP A 24 15.25 -20.03 70.39
C ASP A 24 15.38 -20.93 69.15
N MET A 25 16.61 -21.30 68.78
CA MET A 25 16.90 -22.00 67.52
C MET A 25 16.66 -23.52 67.60
N GLU A 26 16.48 -24.07 68.80
CA GLU A 26 16.18 -25.49 69.03
C GLU A 26 14.67 -25.77 68.92
N SER A 27 13.84 -24.83 69.35
CA SER A 27 12.37 -24.94 69.32
C SER A 27 11.69 -24.21 68.14
N PHE A 28 12.43 -23.44 67.33
CA PHE A 28 11.86 -22.68 66.21
C PHE A 28 11.25 -23.58 65.13
N LYS A 29 9.92 -23.65 65.13
CA LYS A 29 9.13 -24.16 64.00
C LYS A 29 8.85 -23.00 63.04
N PRO A 30 9.33 -23.02 61.79
CA PRO A 30 9.01 -21.97 60.83
C PRO A 30 7.49 -21.92 60.60
N ALA A 31 6.92 -20.71 60.53
CA ALA A 31 5.50 -20.53 60.27
C ALA A 31 5.12 -21.22 58.95
N THR A 32 4.05 -22.03 58.98
CA THR A 32 3.58 -22.72 57.78
C THR A 32 3.19 -21.70 56.71
N PRO A 33 3.67 -21.82 55.46
CA PRO A 33 3.36 -20.85 54.43
C PRO A 33 1.84 -20.86 54.16
N PRO A 34 1.19 -19.68 54.08
CA PRO A 34 -0.27 -19.59 53.97
C PRO A 34 -0.75 -20.29 52.70
N ALA A 35 -1.88 -21.00 52.78
CA ALA A 35 -2.26 -22.05 51.84
C ALA A 35 -2.22 -21.63 50.35
N TRP A 36 -2.59 -20.39 50.03
CA TRP A 36 -2.51 -19.84 48.67
C TRP A 36 -1.10 -19.90 48.06
N LYS A 37 -0.04 -19.68 48.85
CA LYS A 37 1.36 -19.81 48.37
C LYS A 37 1.74 -21.25 48.05
N ARG A 38 1.14 -22.25 48.72
CA ARG A 38 1.30 -23.67 48.35
C ARG A 38 0.53 -24.02 47.08
N PHE A 39 -0.62 -23.38 46.84
CA PHE A 39 -1.43 -23.58 45.63
C PHE A 39 -0.73 -23.00 44.39
N PHE A 40 -0.42 -21.70 44.39
CA PHE A 40 0.24 -21.04 43.25
C PHE A 40 1.71 -21.45 43.05
N GLY A 41 2.34 -22.04 44.06
CA GLY A 41 3.69 -22.61 43.96
C GLY A 41 3.76 -24.00 43.31
N ASN A 42 2.64 -24.63 42.96
CA ASN A 42 2.63 -25.93 42.31
C ASN A 42 2.85 -25.79 40.78
N PRO A 43 3.93 -26.37 40.20
CA PRO A 43 4.21 -26.26 38.77
C PRO A 43 3.11 -26.87 37.89
N LEU A 44 2.34 -27.85 38.37
CA LEU A 44 1.19 -28.40 37.62
C LEU A 44 0.06 -27.38 37.43
N ILE A 45 -0.13 -26.48 38.41
CA ILE A 45 -1.15 -25.42 38.34
C ILE A 45 -0.67 -24.28 37.44
N GLN A 46 0.64 -23.99 37.42
CA GLN A 46 1.24 -23.04 36.49
C GLN A 46 1.16 -23.55 35.04
N LEU A 47 1.45 -24.84 34.82
CA LEU A 47 1.40 -25.46 33.48
C LEU A 47 -0.05 -25.56 32.96
N SER A 48 -1.02 -25.91 33.79
CA SER A 48 -2.43 -25.94 33.37
C SER A 48 -2.97 -24.54 33.06
N LEU A 49 -2.56 -23.50 33.81
CA LEU A 49 -2.87 -22.11 33.50
C LEU A 49 -2.32 -21.70 32.12
N VAL A 50 -1.07 -22.03 31.81
CA VAL A 50 -0.45 -21.75 30.51
C VAL A 50 -1.21 -22.44 29.37
N VAL A 51 -1.63 -23.70 29.54
CA VAL A 51 -2.44 -24.43 28.53
C VAL A 51 -3.79 -23.76 28.32
N VAL A 52 -4.47 -23.31 29.38
CA VAL A 52 -5.76 -22.59 29.28
C VAL A 52 -5.61 -21.25 28.56
N VAL A 53 -4.56 -20.47 28.87
CA VAL A 53 -4.29 -19.19 28.20
C VAL A 53 -3.94 -19.40 26.73
N ALA A 54 -3.05 -20.35 26.41
CA ALA A 54 -2.68 -20.67 25.03
C ALA A 54 -3.90 -21.16 24.21
N GLY A 55 -4.73 -22.03 24.79
CA GLY A 55 -5.98 -22.49 24.17
C GLY A 55 -6.97 -21.34 23.92
N GLY A 56 -7.15 -20.44 24.89
CA GLY A 56 -8.01 -19.25 24.73
C GLY A 56 -7.53 -18.30 23.63
N VAL A 57 -6.21 -18.06 23.54
CA VAL A 57 -5.61 -17.28 22.45
C VAL A 57 -5.82 -17.99 21.10
N GLY A 58 -5.57 -19.30 21.02
CA GLY A 58 -5.82 -20.09 19.81
C GLY A 58 -7.27 -20.01 19.32
N ILE A 59 -8.24 -20.18 20.22
CA ILE A 59 -9.68 -20.10 19.91
C ILE A 59 -10.09 -18.70 19.43
N THR A 60 -9.56 -17.63 20.04
CA THR A 60 -9.89 -16.26 19.63
C THR A 60 -9.25 -15.89 18.29
N LEU A 61 -8.04 -16.35 18.00
CA LEU A 61 -7.40 -16.22 16.69
C LEU A 61 -8.16 -17.00 15.61
N TYR A 62 -8.57 -18.25 15.89
CA TYR A 62 -9.37 -19.06 14.97
C TYR A 62 -10.71 -18.39 14.61
N LYS A 63 -11.45 -17.88 15.60
CA LYS A 63 -12.70 -17.15 15.37
C LYS A 63 -12.51 -15.87 14.55
N LYS A 64 -11.44 -15.09 14.80
CA LYS A 64 -11.09 -13.93 13.96
C LYS A 64 -10.71 -14.35 12.53
N GLY A 65 -10.03 -15.49 12.37
CA GLY A 65 -9.70 -16.08 11.07
C GLY A 65 -10.96 -16.39 10.25
N GLN A 66 -11.95 -17.07 10.85
CA GLN A 66 -13.20 -17.38 10.17
C GLN A 66 -14.00 -16.12 9.80
N GLN A 67 -14.11 -15.13 10.70
CA GLN A 67 -14.80 -13.86 10.38
C GLN A 67 -14.12 -13.09 9.23
N ASN A 68 -12.79 -13.15 9.10
CA ASN A 68 -12.08 -12.58 7.96
C ASN A 68 -12.30 -13.38 6.66
N LEU A 69 -12.44 -14.70 6.75
CA LEU A 69 -12.81 -15.57 5.62
C LEU A 69 -14.23 -15.29 5.14
N GLU A 70 -15.21 -15.22 6.06
CA GLU A 70 -16.61 -14.87 5.74
C GLU A 70 -16.70 -13.49 5.08
N ARG A 71 -15.96 -12.49 5.57
CA ARG A 71 -15.88 -11.17 4.92
C ARG A 71 -15.30 -11.22 3.52
N ARG A 72 -14.22 -12.00 3.29
CA ARG A 72 -13.62 -12.18 1.96
C ARG A 72 -14.57 -12.90 0.99
N VAL A 73 -15.24 -13.97 1.43
CA VAL A 73 -16.22 -14.71 0.61
C VAL A 73 -17.46 -13.87 0.34
N SER A 74 -17.94 -13.10 1.31
CA SER A 74 -19.04 -12.15 1.13
C SER A 74 -18.69 -11.07 0.11
N TYR A 75 -17.50 -10.47 0.22
CA TYR A 75 -17.00 -9.46 -0.72
C TYR A 75 -16.89 -10.01 -2.15
N LEU A 76 -16.28 -11.19 -2.32
CA LEU A 76 -16.21 -11.89 -3.62
C LEU A 76 -17.61 -12.17 -4.19
N LYS A 77 -18.57 -12.56 -3.34
CA LYS A 77 -19.96 -12.81 -3.76
C LYS A 77 -20.74 -11.53 -4.10
N SER A 78 -20.42 -10.38 -3.49
CA SER A 78 -21.02 -9.08 -3.86
C SER A 78 -20.42 -8.49 -5.14
N THR A 79 -19.11 -8.66 -5.37
CA THR A 79 -18.44 -8.11 -6.56
C THR A 79 -18.73 -8.93 -7.82
N VAL A 80 -19.08 -10.21 -7.71
CA VAL A 80 -19.51 -11.06 -8.84
C VAL A 80 -21.04 -11.05 -8.99
N GLN A 81 -21.64 -9.86 -9.01
CA GLN A 81 -22.91 -9.66 -9.72
C GLN A 81 -22.62 -9.36 -11.19
N ILE A 82 -22.37 -10.42 -11.95
CA ILE A 82 -22.26 -10.35 -13.41
C ILE A 82 -23.61 -9.88 -13.97
N ASN A 83 -23.58 -8.87 -14.83
CA ASN A 83 -24.75 -8.42 -15.58
C ASN A 83 -25.18 -9.49 -16.60
N SER A 84 -25.90 -10.51 -16.14
CA SER A 84 -26.64 -11.45 -17.00
C SER A 84 -27.88 -10.79 -17.60
N ALA A 85 -27.69 -9.64 -18.24
CA ALA A 85 -28.71 -8.87 -18.97
C ALA A 85 -28.99 -9.51 -20.34
N GLY A 86 -29.31 -10.81 -20.34
CA GLY A 86 -29.68 -11.60 -21.51
C GLY A 86 -31.19 -11.71 -21.66
N GLY A 87 -31.87 -10.58 -21.81
CA GLY A 87 -33.31 -10.50 -22.10
C GLY A 87 -33.54 -9.88 -23.50
N PRO A 88 -34.48 -10.40 -24.31
CA PRO A 88 -34.71 -9.87 -25.65
C PRO A 88 -35.31 -8.46 -25.61
N VAL A 89 -34.97 -7.67 -26.63
CA VAL A 89 -35.59 -6.36 -26.89
C VAL A 89 -36.99 -6.60 -27.46
N ASP A 90 -37.99 -5.95 -26.87
CA ASP A 90 -39.33 -5.81 -27.45
C ASP A 90 -39.73 -4.33 -27.42
N VAL A 91 -40.51 -3.88 -28.40
CA VAL A 91 -40.73 -2.46 -28.72
C VAL A 91 -42.23 -2.13 -28.71
N PRO A 92 -42.67 -1.01 -28.09
CA PRO A 92 -44.01 -0.93 -27.52
C PRO A 92 -45.08 -0.31 -28.44
N PRO A 93 -46.37 -0.52 -28.14
CA PRO A 93 -47.44 0.43 -28.42
C PRO A 93 -47.63 1.45 -27.26
N PRO A 94 -48.17 2.67 -27.54
CA PRO A 94 -48.53 3.68 -26.53
C PRO A 94 -49.98 3.49 -26.00
N GLU A 95 -50.52 4.52 -25.35
CA GLU A 95 -51.85 4.67 -24.70
C GLU A 95 -51.94 4.20 -23.23
N ASP A 96 -52.68 4.86 -22.33
CA ASP A 96 -52.93 6.32 -22.19
C ASP A 96 -53.32 6.64 -20.72
N THR A 97 -53.37 7.94 -20.37
CA THR A 97 -53.98 8.58 -19.17
C THR A 97 -54.28 7.75 -17.90
N ALA A 98 -53.75 8.18 -16.74
CA ALA A 98 -54.53 8.88 -15.69
C ALA A 98 -53.88 8.82 -14.28
N ASN A 99 -54.16 9.85 -13.47
CA ASN A 99 -54.05 9.89 -12.01
C ASN A 99 -52.70 9.50 -11.36
N PHE A 100 -51.94 10.51 -10.92
CA PHE A 100 -52.16 11.02 -9.56
C PHE A 100 -51.89 12.53 -9.51
N ALA A 101 -52.58 13.23 -8.60
CA ALA A 101 -52.55 14.68 -8.50
C ALA A 101 -52.04 15.15 -7.13
N GLN A 102 -51.71 16.45 -7.06
CA GLN A 102 -51.48 17.24 -5.84
C GLN A 102 -50.29 16.83 -4.95
N GLN A 103 -49.22 17.61 -5.05
CA GLN A 103 -48.93 18.51 -3.92
C GLN A 103 -48.30 19.86 -4.35
N GLU A 104 -49.13 20.90 -4.24
CA GLU A 104 -48.78 22.32 -4.00
C GLU A 104 -48.06 22.46 -2.63
N THR A 105 -47.36 23.52 -2.19
CA THR A 105 -46.83 24.82 -2.70
C THR A 105 -46.01 25.39 -1.50
N GLN A 106 -44.96 26.22 -1.58
CA GLN A 106 -44.74 27.42 -2.40
C GLN A 106 -43.24 27.74 -2.71
N GLU A 107 -43.06 28.82 -3.46
CA GLU A 107 -41.86 29.54 -3.88
C GLU A 107 -40.99 30.15 -2.76
N ALA A 108 -39.74 30.49 -3.13
CA ALA A 108 -39.05 31.68 -2.61
C ALA A 108 -38.15 32.28 -3.72
N THR A 109 -38.73 33.09 -4.60
CA THR A 109 -38.05 33.72 -5.74
C THR A 109 -37.26 34.96 -5.31
N GLN A 110 -36.01 35.10 -5.75
CA GLN A 110 -35.45 36.43 -6.03
C GLN A 110 -34.36 36.43 -7.10
N SER A 111 -34.57 37.28 -8.11
CA SER A 111 -33.60 37.76 -9.11
C SER A 111 -32.68 38.84 -8.47
N SER A 112 -31.66 39.42 -9.10
CA SER A 112 -31.49 39.74 -10.54
C SER A 112 -30.04 39.96 -10.99
N GLU A 113 -29.90 40.13 -12.31
CA GLU A 113 -29.02 41.04 -13.10
C GLU A 113 -28.02 42.00 -12.40
N ALA A 114 -26.96 42.52 -13.04
CA ALA A 114 -26.23 42.13 -14.27
C ALA A 114 -25.01 43.07 -14.47
N ALA A 115 -23.93 42.58 -15.09
CA ALA A 115 -22.87 43.31 -15.80
C ALA A 115 -22.06 42.23 -16.55
N ASP A 116 -21.86 42.23 -17.88
CA ASP A 116 -21.28 43.25 -18.76
C ASP A 116 -19.82 43.61 -18.41
N GLY A 117 -18.94 43.54 -19.41
CA GLY A 117 -17.48 43.45 -19.23
C GLY A 117 -16.73 42.93 -20.45
N THR A 118 -17.03 43.46 -21.64
CA THR A 118 -16.40 43.05 -22.90
C THR A 118 -15.08 43.79 -23.14
N ILE A 119 -13.92 43.14 -23.02
CA ILE A 119 -12.62 43.71 -23.44
C ILE A 119 -11.72 42.67 -24.15
N ASP A 120 -11.51 42.93 -25.44
CA ASP A 120 -10.37 42.63 -26.34
C ASP A 120 -9.59 41.30 -26.33
N ALA A 121 -9.59 40.67 -27.51
CA ALA A 121 -8.62 39.66 -27.90
C ALA A 121 -7.33 40.30 -28.47
N TYR A 122 -6.16 39.89 -27.97
CA TYR A 122 -4.87 40.32 -28.51
C TYR A 122 -4.55 39.63 -29.84
N LYS A 123 -4.90 40.29 -30.95
CA LYS A 123 -4.39 39.97 -32.29
C LYS A 123 -2.97 40.54 -32.44
N VAL A 124 -1.98 39.68 -32.66
CA VAL A 124 -0.61 40.08 -33.05
C VAL A 124 -0.33 39.59 -34.46
N GLU A 125 -0.09 40.53 -35.39
CA GLU A 125 0.30 40.23 -36.78
C GLU A 125 1.83 40.23 -36.96
N PRO A 126 2.34 39.50 -37.97
CA PRO A 126 3.77 39.23 -38.09
C PRO A 126 4.56 40.39 -38.72
N THR A 127 5.83 40.52 -38.35
CA THR A 127 6.82 41.38 -39.02
C THR A 127 7.85 40.50 -39.75
N PRO A 128 8.22 40.78 -41.02
CA PRO A 128 9.04 39.89 -41.84
C PRO A 128 10.53 40.29 -41.93
N ALA A 129 11.39 39.29 -42.25
CA ALA A 129 12.77 39.42 -42.78
C ALA A 129 13.83 40.08 -41.87
N ALA A 130 15.16 39.98 -42.06
CA ALA A 130 16.06 38.97 -42.67
C ALA A 130 17.54 39.37 -42.33
N VAL A 131 18.61 38.58 -42.55
CA VAL A 131 18.73 37.25 -43.17
C VAL A 131 19.03 36.18 -42.09
N THR A 132 20.20 35.56 -41.83
CA THR A 132 21.56 35.54 -42.42
C THR A 132 22.19 34.17 -42.14
N ALA A 133 22.90 33.56 -43.11
CA ALA A 133 23.51 32.23 -42.96
C ALA A 133 25.03 32.31 -42.67
N VAL A 134 25.52 31.43 -41.79
CA VAL A 134 26.94 31.08 -41.62
C VAL A 134 27.06 29.57 -41.52
N ALA A 135 28.11 28.99 -42.10
CA ALA A 135 28.23 27.55 -42.31
C ALA A 135 28.62 26.74 -41.05
N ALA A 136 28.34 25.43 -41.09
CA ALA A 136 28.91 24.45 -40.15
C ALA A 136 30.44 24.33 -40.30
N PRO A 137 31.11 23.72 -39.33
CA PRO A 137 31.61 22.37 -39.63
C PRO A 137 31.51 21.36 -38.47
N ALA A 138 31.74 20.08 -38.85
CA ALA A 138 32.14 18.95 -38.00
C ALA A 138 31.22 18.52 -36.84
N ALA A 139 30.57 17.37 -37.01
CA ALA A 139 30.01 16.58 -35.92
C ALA A 139 31.05 15.61 -35.33
N PRO A 140 30.97 15.26 -34.03
CA PRO A 140 31.36 13.95 -33.52
C PRO A 140 30.22 12.93 -33.70
N GLU A 141 30.55 11.64 -33.70
CA GLU A 141 29.65 10.58 -34.17
C GLU A 141 28.45 10.29 -33.25
N GLN A 142 27.28 10.04 -33.87
CA GLN A 142 26.14 9.43 -33.20
C GLN A 142 26.34 7.92 -33.10
N THR A 143 26.87 7.44 -31.97
CA THR A 143 26.92 5.99 -31.69
C THR A 143 25.52 5.44 -31.39
N ASP A 144 24.93 4.81 -32.40
CA ASP A 144 23.90 3.76 -32.33
C ASP A 144 22.74 3.95 -31.35
N ARG A 145 21.82 4.85 -31.70
CA ARG A 145 20.40 4.70 -31.32
C ARG A 145 19.69 3.64 -32.19
N THR A 146 20.23 2.42 -32.24
CA THR A 146 19.53 1.24 -32.75
C THR A 146 19.53 0.12 -31.72
N GLY A 147 18.93 0.41 -30.56
CA GLY A 147 18.50 -0.59 -29.57
C GLY A 147 17.37 -1.47 -30.12
N ARG A 148 17.65 -2.20 -31.21
CA ARG A 148 16.77 -3.17 -31.85
C ARG A 148 16.40 -4.21 -30.81
N ALA A 149 15.12 -4.37 -30.53
CA ALA A 149 14.62 -5.31 -29.53
C ALA A 149 15.21 -6.70 -29.79
N VAL A 150 16.07 -7.16 -28.88
CA VAL A 150 16.43 -8.57 -28.81
C VAL A 150 15.15 -9.30 -28.45
N ALA A 151 14.67 -10.19 -29.33
CA ALA A 151 13.42 -10.89 -29.13
C ALA A 151 13.48 -11.69 -27.82
N LYS A 152 12.79 -11.19 -26.78
CA LYS A 152 12.67 -11.87 -25.49
C LYS A 152 11.89 -13.17 -25.70
N ALA A 153 12.55 -14.30 -25.46
CA ALA A 153 11.90 -15.60 -25.48
C ALA A 153 11.21 -15.85 -24.13
N GLY A 154 9.87 -15.95 -24.14
CA GLY A 154 9.04 -16.03 -22.94
C GLY A 154 8.33 -14.71 -22.61
N ALA A 155 7.27 -14.79 -21.82
CA ALA A 155 6.47 -13.62 -21.42
C ALA A 155 7.09 -12.89 -20.23
N HIS A 156 6.82 -11.58 -20.11
CA HIS A 156 7.42 -10.69 -19.11
C HIS A 156 6.34 -9.90 -18.36
N LEU A 157 6.54 -9.77 -17.06
CA LEU A 157 5.87 -8.79 -16.21
C LEU A 157 6.74 -7.54 -16.15
N ILE A 158 6.18 -6.39 -16.50
CA ILE A 158 6.88 -5.11 -16.44
C ILE A 158 6.17 -4.21 -15.44
N VAL A 159 6.93 -3.61 -14.53
CA VAL A 159 6.42 -2.70 -13.49
C VAL A 159 7.11 -1.35 -13.61
N TYR A 160 6.34 -0.31 -13.84
CA TYR A 160 6.84 1.06 -13.94
C TYR A 160 6.49 1.82 -12.67
N TYR A 161 7.51 2.33 -11.99
CA TYR A 161 7.35 3.27 -10.88
C TYR A 161 7.43 4.68 -11.45
N THR A 162 6.38 5.47 -11.27
CA THR A 162 6.21 6.73 -11.99
C THR A 162 5.73 7.86 -11.10
N GLU A 163 6.07 9.08 -11.51
CA GLU A 163 5.42 10.31 -11.06
C GLU A 163 4.39 10.74 -12.12
N VAL A 164 3.14 10.92 -11.73
CA VAL A 164 2.03 11.23 -12.64
C VAL A 164 1.34 12.51 -12.21
N SER A 165 1.14 13.46 -13.13
CA SER A 165 0.42 14.70 -12.80
C SER A 165 -1.03 14.44 -12.36
N ARG A 166 -1.57 15.28 -11.47
CA ARG A 166 -2.94 15.12 -10.92
C ARG A 166 -4.01 15.14 -12.01
N GLY A 167 -3.83 15.97 -13.04
CA GLY A 167 -4.70 16.02 -14.22
C GLY A 167 -4.69 14.69 -15.00
N ARG A 168 -3.50 14.10 -15.21
CA ARG A 168 -3.37 12.81 -15.90
C ARG A 168 -3.90 11.65 -15.07
N LEU A 169 -3.67 11.66 -13.77
CA LEU A 169 -4.19 10.66 -12.83
C LEU A 169 -5.72 10.63 -12.83
N ASN A 170 -6.37 11.81 -12.82
CA ASN A 170 -7.83 11.90 -12.94
C ASN A 170 -8.36 11.30 -14.25
N ALA A 171 -7.64 11.48 -15.37
CA ALA A 171 -7.99 10.85 -16.65
C ALA A 171 -7.82 9.32 -16.63
N ILE A 172 -6.76 8.81 -15.98
CA ILE A 172 -6.53 7.37 -15.76
C ILE A 172 -7.65 6.77 -14.90
N PHE A 173 -8.04 7.44 -13.81
CA PHE A 173 -9.19 7.02 -12.99
C PHE A 173 -10.50 7.02 -13.80
N GLY A 174 -10.70 7.99 -14.70
CA GLY A 174 -11.84 8.02 -15.62
C GLY A 174 -11.88 6.80 -16.55
N ALA A 175 -10.79 6.54 -17.27
CA ALA A 175 -10.64 5.38 -18.15
C ALA A 175 -10.77 4.05 -17.41
N SER A 176 -10.29 3.97 -16.17
CA SER A 176 -10.43 2.79 -15.33
C SER A 176 -11.88 2.51 -14.93
N ARG A 177 -12.64 3.55 -14.57
CA ARG A 177 -14.06 3.40 -14.19
C ARG A 177 -14.91 2.86 -15.33
N SER A 178 -14.61 3.19 -16.59
CA SER A 178 -15.30 2.61 -17.75
C SER A 178 -15.04 1.10 -17.96
N THR A 179 -14.03 0.51 -17.30
CA THR A 179 -13.83 -0.96 -17.29
C THR A 179 -14.70 -1.69 -16.26
N GLY A 180 -15.32 -0.96 -15.33
CA GLY A 180 -15.96 -1.53 -14.14
C GLY A 180 -14.99 -2.02 -13.05
N GLN A 181 -13.68 -2.10 -13.33
CA GLN A 181 -12.66 -2.64 -12.42
C GLN A 181 -11.83 -1.56 -11.71
N PHE A 182 -12.45 -0.44 -11.35
CA PHE A 182 -11.83 0.62 -10.53
C PHE A 182 -12.12 0.40 -9.04
N MET A 183 -11.08 0.18 -8.25
CA MET A 183 -11.14 0.03 -6.80
C MET A 183 -10.62 1.29 -6.10
N ASN A 184 -11.35 1.79 -5.12
CA ASN A 184 -10.91 2.91 -4.28
C ASN A 184 -10.99 2.53 -2.80
N PHE A 185 -9.85 2.65 -2.10
CA PHE A 185 -9.71 2.37 -0.68
C PHE A 185 -9.35 3.66 0.07
N ASN A 186 -9.36 3.63 1.40
CA ASN A 186 -9.13 4.82 2.22
C ASN A 186 -7.74 5.45 2.07
N GLU A 187 -6.73 4.67 1.66
CA GLU A 187 -5.33 5.13 1.54
C GLU A 187 -4.76 5.04 0.11
N TYR A 188 -5.44 4.35 -0.82
CA TYR A 188 -4.93 4.09 -2.17
C TYR A 188 -6.06 3.80 -3.16
N SER A 189 -5.79 4.00 -4.44
CA SER A 189 -6.69 3.61 -5.55
C SER A 189 -5.97 2.61 -6.45
N ALA A 190 -6.73 1.74 -7.11
CA ALA A 190 -6.20 0.71 -7.99
C ALA A 190 -7.20 0.37 -9.11
N GLY A 191 -6.73 -0.19 -10.23
CA GLY A 191 -7.64 -0.72 -11.25
C GLY A 191 -6.99 -1.02 -12.59
N ILE A 192 -7.82 -1.51 -13.51
CA ILE A 192 -7.43 -1.77 -14.91
C ILE A 192 -7.42 -0.46 -15.70
N LEU A 193 -6.47 -0.34 -16.64
CA LEU A 193 -6.29 0.78 -17.56
C LEU A 193 -6.31 0.26 -19.00
N PRO A 194 -7.34 0.57 -19.81
CA PRO A 194 -7.36 0.22 -21.23
C PRO A 194 -6.31 1.02 -22.03
N ASP A 195 -6.02 0.58 -23.25
CA ASP A 195 -5.02 1.15 -24.17
C ASP A 195 -3.70 1.53 -23.46
N PHE A 196 -3.05 0.58 -22.77
CA PHE A 196 -1.98 0.89 -21.81
C PHE A 196 -0.87 1.78 -22.40
N GLU A 197 -0.32 1.41 -23.56
CA GLU A 197 0.74 2.17 -24.23
C GLU A 197 0.28 3.62 -24.51
N LYS A 198 -0.88 3.79 -25.14
CA LYS A 198 -1.50 5.10 -25.43
C LYS A 198 -1.78 5.91 -24.17
N ASN A 199 -2.03 5.27 -23.03
CA ASN A 199 -2.35 5.94 -21.77
C ASN A 199 -1.16 6.18 -20.82
N VAL A 200 -0.03 5.49 -21.00
CA VAL A 200 1.15 5.61 -20.11
C VAL A 200 2.44 5.95 -20.86
N MET A 201 2.69 5.35 -22.02
CA MET A 201 3.93 5.55 -22.77
C MET A 201 3.92 6.86 -23.57
N ASN A 202 5.10 7.46 -23.70
CA ASN A 202 5.33 8.71 -24.45
C ASN A 202 4.48 9.91 -23.97
N ARG A 203 3.97 9.86 -22.73
CA ARG A 203 3.16 10.90 -22.09
C ARG A 203 4.07 11.90 -21.36
N PRO A 204 4.10 13.20 -21.71
CA PRO A 204 4.97 14.19 -21.08
C PRO A 204 4.55 14.51 -19.63
N ASP A 205 3.31 14.17 -19.28
CA ASP A 205 2.66 14.31 -17.98
C ASP A 205 2.78 13.04 -17.10
N ILE A 206 3.61 12.08 -17.53
CA ILE A 206 4.03 10.87 -16.80
C ILE A 206 5.56 10.75 -16.87
N LYS A 207 6.21 10.75 -15.72
CA LYS A 207 7.67 10.64 -15.58
C LYS A 207 8.01 9.28 -15.01
N ILE A 208 8.58 8.41 -15.84
CA ILE A 208 9.09 7.11 -15.39
C ILE A 208 10.32 7.35 -14.50
N LEU A 209 10.28 6.81 -13.28
CA LEU A 209 11.35 6.87 -12.29
C LEU A 209 12.21 5.61 -12.40
N HIS A 210 11.56 4.45 -12.45
CA HIS A 210 12.20 3.14 -12.61
C HIS A 210 11.32 2.20 -13.44
N LYS A 211 11.96 1.32 -14.23
CA LYS A 211 11.31 0.19 -14.92
C LYS A 211 11.92 -1.10 -14.39
N GLU A 212 11.09 -1.92 -13.74
CA GLU A 212 11.43 -3.27 -13.35
C GLU A 212 10.87 -4.24 -14.40
N ASP A 213 11.69 -5.21 -14.83
CA ASP A 213 11.38 -6.10 -15.95
C ASP A 213 11.69 -7.54 -15.52
N ARG A 214 10.66 -8.40 -15.43
CA ARG A 214 10.77 -9.74 -14.83
C ARG A 214 10.19 -10.80 -15.77
N PRO A 215 11.01 -11.76 -16.25
CA PRO A 215 10.50 -12.87 -17.05
C PRO A 215 9.57 -13.74 -16.20
N LEU A 216 8.43 -14.12 -16.76
CA LEU A 216 7.53 -15.10 -16.16
C LEU A 216 8.15 -16.49 -16.33
N THR A 217 8.57 -17.06 -15.21
CA THR A 217 9.09 -18.43 -15.13
C THR A 217 8.03 -19.35 -14.54
N ALA A 218 8.35 -20.64 -14.35
CA ALA A 218 7.48 -21.56 -13.61
C ALA A 218 7.24 -21.14 -12.14
N SER A 219 8.00 -20.17 -11.59
CA SER A 219 7.68 -19.56 -10.30
C SER A 219 6.45 -18.67 -10.43
N ARG A 220 5.35 -19.08 -9.80
CA ARG A 220 4.12 -18.27 -9.66
C ARG A 220 4.28 -17.09 -8.70
N THR A 221 5.39 -16.94 -8.00
CA THR A 221 5.66 -15.77 -7.15
C THR A 221 6.88 -15.00 -7.62
N LEU A 222 6.78 -13.67 -7.54
CA LEU A 222 7.87 -12.72 -7.81
C LEU A 222 7.94 -11.72 -6.66
N GLN A 223 9.14 -11.40 -6.17
CA GLN A 223 9.33 -10.44 -5.08
C GLN A 223 10.63 -9.66 -5.27
N TRP A 224 10.60 -8.37 -4.96
CA TRP A 224 11.78 -7.50 -4.84
C TRP A 224 11.52 -6.36 -3.86
N SER A 225 12.58 -5.72 -3.35
CA SER A 225 12.47 -4.60 -2.43
C SER A 225 13.50 -3.52 -2.71
N TYR A 226 13.14 -2.28 -2.39
CA TYR A 226 14.01 -1.11 -2.42
C TYR A 226 14.11 -0.57 -0.99
N THR A 227 14.68 -1.36 -0.09
CA THR A 227 14.73 -1.07 1.35
C THR A 227 16.11 -0.60 1.81
N LEU A 228 16.14 0.34 2.76
CA LEU A 228 17.31 0.77 3.50
C LEU A 228 17.19 0.27 4.95
N LYS A 229 18.29 -0.20 5.54
CA LYS A 229 18.34 -0.56 6.96
C LYS A 229 18.55 0.67 7.83
N ASP A 230 17.75 0.80 8.89
CA ASP A 230 17.88 1.89 9.86
C ASP A 230 19.25 1.80 10.55
N ARG A 231 20.04 2.88 10.47
CA ARG A 231 21.40 2.96 11.04
C ARG A 231 21.44 2.75 12.56
N ARG A 232 20.33 3.01 13.26
CA ARG A 232 20.18 2.84 14.72
C ARG A 232 19.69 1.45 15.09
N ASN A 233 18.98 0.77 14.19
CA ASN A 233 18.46 -0.58 14.40
C ASN A 233 18.40 -1.37 13.07
N PRO A 234 19.45 -2.13 12.72
CA PRO A 234 19.51 -2.88 11.45
C PRO A 234 18.46 -3.99 11.26
N ALA A 235 17.62 -4.27 12.27
CA ALA A 235 16.43 -5.12 12.14
C ALA A 235 15.21 -4.37 11.58
N ILE A 236 15.27 -3.05 11.47
CA ILE A 236 14.27 -2.21 10.80
C ILE A 236 14.74 -1.95 9.36
N GLU A 237 13.86 -2.26 8.40
CA GLU A 237 14.00 -1.88 7.00
C GLU A 237 12.92 -0.86 6.64
N ILE A 238 13.33 0.26 6.03
CA ILE A 238 12.49 1.37 5.58
C ILE A 238 12.45 1.35 4.05
N GLY A 239 11.27 1.47 3.46
CA GLY A 239 11.09 1.45 2.01
C GLY A 239 9.85 0.66 1.56
N LEU A 240 9.86 0.29 0.27
CA LEU A 240 8.84 -0.52 -0.39
C LEU A 240 9.37 -1.93 -0.72
N THR A 241 8.51 -2.92 -0.48
CA THR A 241 8.64 -4.29 -1.00
C THR A 241 7.46 -4.56 -1.92
N THR A 242 7.73 -5.07 -3.11
CA THR A 242 6.71 -5.45 -4.11
C THR A 242 6.64 -6.97 -4.17
N PHE A 243 5.44 -7.53 -4.06
CA PHE A 243 5.16 -8.96 -4.12
C PHE A 243 4.04 -9.24 -5.12
N PHE A 244 4.25 -10.22 -6.00
CA PHE A 244 3.25 -10.74 -6.93
C PHE A 244 3.02 -12.23 -6.68
N GLU A 245 1.75 -12.64 -6.67
CA GLU A 245 1.30 -14.02 -6.70
C GLU A 245 0.43 -14.22 -7.94
N LEU A 246 0.93 -14.97 -8.91
CA LEU A 246 0.32 -15.19 -10.22
C LEU A 246 -0.56 -16.45 -10.17
N ASN A 247 -1.87 -16.24 -10.30
CA ASN A 247 -2.86 -17.30 -10.29
C ASN A 247 -2.92 -18.01 -11.65
N ASP A 248 -2.78 -17.25 -12.74
CA ASP A 248 -2.86 -17.71 -14.12
C ASP A 248 -2.08 -16.75 -15.05
N PHE A 249 -1.52 -17.27 -16.15
CA PHE A 249 -0.88 -16.48 -17.20
C PHE A 249 -1.05 -17.07 -18.63
N ASP A 250 -2.06 -17.93 -18.83
CA ASP A 250 -2.37 -18.53 -20.13
C ASP A 250 -3.15 -17.57 -21.06
N ASN A 251 -3.14 -17.87 -22.37
CA ASN A 251 -4.03 -17.29 -23.39
C ASN A 251 -4.08 -15.74 -23.46
N ASN A 252 -2.92 -15.08 -23.33
CA ASN A 252 -2.77 -13.62 -23.43
C ASN A 252 -3.48 -12.81 -22.32
N ASN A 253 -3.77 -13.45 -21.18
CA ASN A 253 -4.31 -12.82 -19.97
C ASN A 253 -3.42 -13.19 -18.77
N LEU A 254 -3.14 -12.23 -17.89
CA LEU A 254 -2.32 -12.39 -16.70
C LEU A 254 -3.15 -12.02 -15.47
N ARG A 255 -3.39 -12.99 -14.59
CA ARG A 255 -4.25 -12.84 -13.42
C ARG A 255 -3.48 -13.10 -12.13
N GLY A 256 -3.48 -12.13 -11.23
CA GLY A 256 -2.65 -12.20 -10.02
C GLY A 256 -3.12 -11.33 -8.87
N ASN A 257 -2.45 -11.52 -7.74
CA ASN A 257 -2.50 -10.65 -6.58
C ASN A 257 -1.20 -9.84 -6.56
N LEU A 258 -1.30 -8.52 -6.41
CA LEU A 258 -0.19 -7.62 -6.14
C LEU A 258 -0.31 -7.12 -4.71
N GLU A 259 0.74 -7.26 -3.91
CA GLU A 259 0.86 -6.61 -2.62
C GLU A 259 2.08 -5.68 -2.61
N ILE A 260 1.85 -4.39 -2.33
CA ILE A 260 2.94 -3.48 -1.95
C ILE A 260 2.96 -3.35 -0.45
N GLN A 261 4.10 -3.68 0.17
CA GLN A 261 4.34 -3.41 1.59
C GLN A 261 5.22 -2.16 1.74
N ARG A 262 4.76 -1.20 2.55
CA ARG A 262 5.49 0.03 2.88
C ARG A 262 5.87 0.03 4.34
N ASN A 263 7.16 0.15 4.64
CA ASN A 263 7.66 0.48 5.97
C ASN A 263 8.14 1.94 5.94
N TRP A 264 7.48 2.85 6.65
CA TRP A 264 7.75 4.29 6.57
C TRP A 264 7.65 4.98 7.93
N ARG A 265 8.36 6.11 8.10
CA ARG A 265 8.17 6.98 9.26
C ARG A 265 7.02 7.94 8.99
N GLU A 266 5.89 7.74 9.65
CA GLU A 266 4.65 8.54 9.51
C GLU A 266 4.36 9.30 10.83
N PRO A 267 3.72 10.48 10.77
CA PRO A 267 3.42 11.26 11.98
C PRO A 267 2.42 10.52 12.87
N ALA A 268 2.73 10.43 14.16
CA ALA A 268 1.89 9.79 15.16
C ALA A 268 0.99 10.83 15.88
N PRO A 269 -0.23 10.46 16.35
CA PRO A 269 -1.15 11.39 17.00
C PRO A 269 -0.58 12.13 18.22
N GLY A 270 0.46 11.58 18.87
CA GLY A 270 1.17 12.22 19.99
C GLY A 270 2.22 13.28 19.60
N GLY A 271 2.31 13.68 18.32
CA GLY A 271 3.28 14.69 17.85
C GLY A 271 4.69 14.15 17.59
N GLY A 272 4.85 12.82 17.53
CA GLY A 272 6.09 12.14 17.13
C GLY A 272 6.04 11.60 15.70
N PHE A 273 7.08 10.85 15.31
CA PHE A 273 7.09 10.05 14.07
C PHE A 273 7.36 8.59 14.43
N GLU A 274 6.51 7.69 13.95
CA GLU A 274 6.57 6.26 14.23
C GLU A 274 6.75 5.46 12.93
N LEU A 275 7.45 4.34 13.02
CA LEU A 275 7.58 3.42 11.89
C LEU A 275 6.26 2.64 11.71
N GLN A 276 5.49 3.00 10.68
CA GLN A 276 4.29 2.28 10.30
C GLN A 276 4.62 1.28 9.17
N ARG A 277 4.11 0.05 9.31
CA ARG A 277 4.10 -0.96 8.26
C ARG A 277 2.69 -1.06 7.69
N LYS A 278 2.53 -0.66 6.43
CA LYS A 278 1.26 -0.71 5.68
C LYS A 278 1.37 -1.71 4.53
N SER A 279 0.23 -2.22 4.09
CA SER A 279 0.11 -3.21 3.02
C SER A 279 -1.04 -2.79 2.10
N PHE A 280 -0.78 -2.79 0.80
CA PHE A 280 -1.70 -2.37 -0.25
C PHE A 280 -1.94 -3.55 -1.21
N PRO A 281 -2.89 -4.45 -0.89
CA PRO A 281 -3.18 -5.64 -1.68
C PRO A 281 -4.28 -5.40 -2.72
N ALA A 282 -3.98 -5.57 -4.00
CA ALA A 282 -4.94 -5.52 -5.10
C ALA A 282 -4.93 -6.81 -5.92
N ILE A 283 -6.10 -7.20 -6.42
CA ILE A 283 -6.24 -8.28 -7.42
C ILE A 283 -6.28 -7.62 -8.80
N PHE A 284 -5.62 -8.20 -9.80
CA PHE A 284 -5.58 -7.70 -11.16
C PHE A 284 -5.76 -8.83 -12.18
N GLU A 285 -6.27 -8.45 -13.35
CA GLU A 285 -6.44 -9.32 -14.52
C GLU A 285 -6.21 -8.46 -15.77
N ILE A 286 -5.06 -8.65 -16.43
CA ILE A 286 -4.58 -7.79 -17.54
C ILE A 286 -4.25 -8.61 -18.78
N GLY A 287 -4.71 -8.17 -19.95
CA GLY A 287 -4.34 -8.75 -21.24
C GLY A 287 -3.36 -7.86 -22.00
N GLY A 288 -2.85 -8.32 -23.14
CA GLY A 288 -1.76 -7.64 -23.88
C GLY A 288 -1.96 -6.18 -24.32
N GLU A 289 -3.17 -5.60 -24.20
CA GLU A 289 -3.45 -4.17 -24.44
C GLU A 289 -3.90 -3.41 -23.19
N THR A 290 -4.15 -4.10 -22.07
CA THR A 290 -4.57 -3.49 -20.80
C THR A 290 -3.44 -3.55 -19.78
N GLY A 291 -3.33 -2.49 -18.98
CA GLY A 291 -2.45 -2.46 -17.83
C GLY A 291 -3.24 -2.43 -16.53
N PHE A 292 -2.53 -2.53 -15.42
CA PHE A 292 -3.07 -2.26 -14.09
C PHE A 292 -2.29 -1.10 -13.47
N PHE A 293 -2.92 -0.34 -12.56
CA PHE A 293 -2.23 0.71 -11.79
C PHE A 293 -2.60 0.70 -10.31
N MET A 294 -1.73 1.28 -9.50
CA MET A 294 -1.94 1.55 -8.08
C MET A 294 -1.35 2.92 -7.70
N SER A 295 -2.10 3.78 -7.00
CA SER A 295 -1.73 5.16 -6.65
C SER A 295 -2.02 5.50 -5.18
N GLY A 296 -1.29 6.45 -4.58
CA GLY A 296 -1.36 6.78 -3.14
C GLY A 296 -0.43 5.94 -2.25
N VAL A 297 0.32 5.02 -2.85
CA VAL A 297 1.22 4.08 -2.17
C VAL A 297 2.45 4.76 -1.53
N MET A 298 2.80 5.97 -1.96
CA MET A 298 3.88 6.79 -1.38
C MET A 298 3.29 8.06 -0.74
N PRO A 299 3.68 8.44 0.48
CA PRO A 299 3.27 9.71 1.07
C PRO A 299 4.07 10.88 0.46
N PRO A 300 3.45 12.06 0.22
CA PRO A 300 4.13 13.23 -0.34
C PRO A 300 5.16 13.86 0.61
N MET A 301 5.03 13.61 1.92
CA MET A 301 5.95 14.08 2.95
C MET A 301 6.87 12.97 3.43
N SER A 302 8.18 13.16 3.24
CA SER A 302 9.22 12.45 3.96
C SER A 302 9.55 13.18 5.27
N ASN A 303 9.72 12.43 6.35
CA ASN A 303 10.51 12.87 7.50
C ASN A 303 11.51 11.77 7.90
N MET A 304 12.30 11.33 6.91
CA MET A 304 13.33 10.30 7.11
C MET A 304 14.69 10.90 7.51
N GLY A 305 14.85 12.22 7.45
CA GLY A 305 16.04 12.94 7.89
C GLY A 305 17.31 12.45 7.16
N PRO A 306 18.39 12.09 7.87
CA PRO A 306 19.65 11.66 7.24
C PRO A 306 19.57 10.31 6.51
N GLU A 307 18.42 9.62 6.56
CA GLU A 307 18.16 8.42 5.75
C GLU A 307 17.57 8.75 4.38
N GLU A 308 16.99 9.95 4.18
CA GLU A 308 16.40 10.36 2.90
C GLU A 308 17.44 10.33 1.78
N ASP A 309 18.63 10.92 1.98
CA ASP A 309 19.71 10.95 0.98
C ASP A 309 20.27 9.56 0.63
N GLN A 310 20.11 8.58 1.52
CA GLN A 310 20.49 7.19 1.24
C GLN A 310 19.40 6.46 0.46
N LEU A 311 18.12 6.74 0.75
CA LEU A 311 17.01 6.25 -0.05
C LEU A 311 17.02 6.84 -1.47
N MET A 312 17.51 8.07 -1.68
CA MET A 312 17.72 8.66 -3.01
C MET A 312 18.67 7.86 -3.94
N SER A 313 19.37 6.85 -3.42
CA SER A 313 20.16 5.92 -4.23
C SER A 313 19.30 4.98 -5.10
N PHE A 314 18.04 4.72 -4.71
CA PHE A 314 17.07 4.03 -5.56
C PHE A 314 16.23 5.06 -6.33
N ASP A 315 16.11 4.89 -7.64
CA ASP A 315 15.44 5.87 -8.51
C ASP A 315 13.98 6.15 -8.13
N ILE A 316 13.25 5.16 -7.60
CA ILE A 316 11.85 5.30 -7.19
C ILE A 316 11.63 6.39 -6.13
N TYR A 317 12.61 6.66 -5.26
CA TYR A 317 12.48 7.66 -4.21
C TYR A 317 12.87 9.06 -4.66
N LYS A 318 13.41 9.23 -5.88
CA LYS A 318 13.71 10.57 -6.44
C LYS A 318 12.45 11.43 -6.59
N ILE A 319 11.25 10.82 -6.62
CA ILE A 319 9.96 11.52 -6.53
C ILE A 319 9.83 12.34 -5.24
N LEU A 320 10.40 11.88 -4.12
CA LEU A 320 10.35 12.59 -2.83
C LEU A 320 11.07 13.95 -2.88
N ARG A 321 11.88 14.23 -3.90
CA ARG A 321 12.49 15.55 -4.16
C ARG A 321 11.73 16.38 -5.23
N SER A 322 10.67 15.85 -5.84
CA SER A 322 9.87 16.61 -6.81
C SER A 322 9.02 17.69 -6.12
N PRO A 323 9.06 18.95 -6.58
CA PRO A 323 8.15 19.99 -6.10
C PRO A 323 6.68 19.63 -6.28
N GLN A 324 6.33 19.05 -7.43
CA GLN A 324 4.95 18.68 -7.78
C GLN A 324 4.40 17.57 -6.86
N PHE A 325 5.24 16.62 -6.46
CA PHE A 325 4.82 15.56 -5.54
C PHE A 325 4.66 16.11 -4.12
N ARG A 326 5.56 17.02 -3.70
CA ARG A 326 5.47 17.72 -2.41
C ARG A 326 4.28 18.68 -2.31
N SER A 327 3.82 19.27 -3.43
CA SER A 327 2.63 20.14 -3.49
C SER A 327 1.31 19.37 -3.67
N GLY A 328 1.35 18.08 -4.06
CA GLY A 328 0.18 17.29 -4.42
C GLY A 328 -0.32 17.49 -5.86
N GLU A 329 0.45 18.20 -6.69
CA GLU A 329 0.21 18.37 -8.14
C GLU A 329 0.59 17.13 -8.95
N SER A 330 1.42 16.23 -8.39
CA SER A 330 1.68 14.88 -8.90
C SER A 330 1.51 13.82 -7.79
N ASP A 331 1.38 12.55 -8.20
CA ASP A 331 1.24 11.39 -7.32
C ASP A 331 2.22 10.27 -7.73
N PHE A 332 2.49 9.33 -6.83
CA PHE A 332 3.29 8.14 -7.10
C PHE A 332 2.37 7.03 -7.61
N VAL A 333 2.60 6.60 -8.86
CA VAL A 333 1.80 5.56 -9.50
C VAL A 333 2.69 4.41 -9.92
N ILE A 334 2.31 3.22 -9.49
CA ILE A 334 2.87 1.95 -9.93
C ILE A 334 1.98 1.45 -11.07
N PHE A 335 2.53 1.31 -12.27
CA PHE A 335 1.86 0.65 -13.39
C PHE A 335 2.41 -0.76 -13.58
N VAL A 336 1.55 -1.66 -14.07
CA VAL A 336 1.86 -3.06 -14.37
C VAL A 336 1.39 -3.38 -15.79
N GLU A 337 2.29 -3.96 -16.57
CA GLU A 337 2.13 -4.30 -17.99
C GLU A 337 2.53 -5.77 -18.20
N PHE A 338 1.86 -6.45 -19.14
CA PHE A 338 2.14 -7.84 -19.52
C PHE A 338 2.64 -7.89 -20.96
N GLU A 339 3.96 -8.04 -21.14
CA GLU A 339 4.58 -8.20 -22.46
C GLU A 339 4.60 -9.70 -22.81
N LYS A 340 3.81 -10.09 -23.81
CA LYS A 340 3.75 -11.48 -24.27
C LYS A 340 5.03 -11.85 -25.02
N GLY A 341 5.61 -13.02 -24.72
CA GLY A 341 6.68 -13.63 -25.51
C GLY A 341 6.21 -14.06 -26.89
N ASN A 342 7.08 -13.87 -27.89
CA ASN A 342 6.89 -14.36 -29.27
C ASN A 342 7.28 -15.85 -29.40
#